data_AF-A0A5C7WE18-F1
#
_entry.id   AF-A0A5C7WE18-F1
#
_cell.length_a   1.000
_cell.length_b   1.000
_cell.length_c   1.000
_cell.angle_alpha   90.00
_cell.angle_beta   90.00
_cell.angle_gamma   90.00
#
_symmetry.space_group_name_H-M   'P 1'
#
loop_
_entity.id
_entity.type
_entity.pdbx_description
1 polymer ?
#
loop_
_entity_poly.entity_id
_entity_poly.type
_entity_poly.pdbx_seq_one_letter_code
_entity_poly.pdbx_strand_id
1 'polypeptide(L)' 'MQKLATKVFIGTSIAFGVIGILMVIVVPPDTPDGTWPSILFLKLLQACIFIILPSFALSVAGKYLDGK' A
#
# COMPACT_ATOMS: atom_id res chain seq x y z
N MET A 1 -12.59 -2.30 16.39
CA MET A 1 -11.93 -1.47 15.35
C MET A 1 -10.61 -2.06 14.86
N GLN A 2 -9.72 -2.50 15.74
CA GLN A 2 -8.38 -3.01 15.37
C GLN A 2 -8.36 -4.23 14.43
N LYS A 3 -9.27 -5.20 14.61
CA LYS A 3 -9.34 -6.39 13.75
C LYS A 3 -9.66 -6.05 12.27
N LEU A 4 -10.46 -5.01 12.04
CA LEU A 4 -10.78 -4.54 10.69
C LEU A 4 -9.57 -3.81 10.08
N ALA A 5 -8.95 -2.89 10.84
CA ALA A 5 -7.76 -2.17 10.41
C ALA A 5 -6.60 -3.11 10.05
N THR A 6 -6.41 -4.18 10.83
CA THR A 6 -5.39 -5.19 10.57
C THR A 6 -5.67 -6.00 9.30
N LYS A 7 -6.93 -6.37 9.06
CA LYS A 7 -7.32 -7.05 7.80
C LYS A 7 -7.10 -6.16 6.57
N VAL A 8 -7.48 -4.89 6.67
CA VAL A 8 -7.28 -3.90 5.59
C VAL A 8 -5.79 -3.71 5.33
N PHE A 9 -4.98 -3.55 6.38
CA PHE A 9 -3.52 -3.44 6.29
C PHE A 9 -2.89 -4.65 5.58
N ILE A 10 -3.28 -5.87 5.94
CA ILE A 10 -2.76 -7.09 5.30
C ILE A 10 -3.15 -7.12 3.82
N GLY A 11 -4.42 -6.86 3.50
CA GLY A 11 -4.92 -6.86 2.13
C GLY A 11 -4.20 -5.83 1.25
N THR A 12 -4.02 -4.59 1.75
CA THR A 12 -3.30 -3.55 1.00
C THR A 12 -1.80 -3.78 0.92
N SER A 13 -1.19 -4.41 1.92
CA SER A 13 0.23 -4.80 1.85
C SER A 13 0.48 -5.86 0.79
N ILE A 14 -0.40 -6.86 0.68
CA ILE A 14 -0.34 -7.87 -0.38
C ILE A 14 -0.53 -7.19 -1.75
N ALA A 15 -1.53 -6.33 -1.89
CA ALA A 15 -1.77 -5.60 -3.14
C ALA A 15 -0.56 -4.72 -3.54
N PHE A 16 0.04 -4.00 -2.59
CA PHE A 16 1.26 -3.22 -2.81
C PHE A 16 2.40 -4.09 -3.34
N GLY A 17 2.64 -5.26 -2.72
CA GLY A 17 3.66 -6.19 -3.16
C GLY A 17 3.41 -6.72 -4.58
N VAL A 18 2.17 -7.12 -4.89
CA VAL A 18 1.79 -7.60 -6.23
C VAL A 18 1.97 -6.50 -7.28
N ILE A 19 1.50 -5.28 -7.00
CA ILE A 19 1.63 -4.13 -7.90
C ILE A 19 3.11 -3.76 -8.10
N GLY A 20 3.92 -3.82 -7.03
CA GLY A 20 5.35 -3.53 -7.10
C GLY A 20 6.09 -4.54 -7.98
N ILE A 21 5.79 -5.83 -7.83
CA ILE A 21 6.35 -6.87 -8.69
C ILE A 21 5.90 -6.68 -10.14
N LEU A 22 4.62 -6.37 -10.37
CA LEU A 22 4.11 -6.07 -11.72
C LEU A 22 4.84 -4.88 -12.34
N MET A 23 5.12 -3.82 -11.57
CA MET A 23 5.89 -2.68 -12.05
C MET A 23 7.29 -3.10 -12.49
N VAL A 24 7.99 -3.93 -11.72
CA VAL A 24 9.34 -4.43 -12.06
C VAL A 24 9.34 -5.28 -13.33
N ILE A 25 8.28 -6.06 -13.58
CA ILE A 25 8.18 -6.91 -14.77
C ILE A 25 7.77 -6.09 -16.00
N VAL A 26 6.84 -5.15 -15.84
CA VAL A 26 6.19 -4.43 -16.96
C VAL A 26 6.95 -3.17 -17.37
N VAL A 27 7.63 -2.50 -16.43
CA VAL A 27 8.33 -1.24 -16.68
C VAL A 27 9.84 -1.53 -16.84
N PRO A 28 10.39 -1.39 -18.06
CA PRO A 28 11.83 -1.48 -18.27
C PRO A 28 12.60 -0.49 -17.40
N PRO A 29 13.83 -0.82 -16.96
CA PRO A 29 14.64 0.04 -16.09
C PRO A 29 14.99 1.40 -16.73
N ASP A 30 15.07 1.46 -18.06
CA ASP A 30 15.38 2.69 -18.81
C ASP A 30 14.13 3.50 -19.20
N THR A 31 12.95 3.13 -18.69
CA THR A 31 11.71 3.85 -19.00
C THR A 31 11.70 5.17 -18.25
N PRO A 32 11.57 6.34 -18.93
CA PRO A 32 11.50 7.61 -18.25
C PRO A 32 10.33 7.67 -17.25
N ASP A 33 10.59 8.26 -16.09
CA ASP A 33 9.59 8.64 -15.10
C ASP A 33 8.69 9.73 -15.72
N GLY A 34 7.60 9.33 -16.35
CA GLY A 34 6.82 10.21 -17.23
C GLY A 34 5.99 9.45 -18.26
N THR A 35 6.35 8.19 -18.49
CA THR A 35 5.61 7.31 -19.41
C THR A 35 4.32 6.82 -18.74
N TRP A 36 3.25 6.63 -19.53
CA TRP A 36 1.93 6.25 -19.03
C TRP A 36 1.92 5.04 -18.07
N PRO A 37 2.69 3.95 -18.33
CA PRO A 37 2.74 2.80 -17.44
C PRO A 37 3.44 3.12 -16.11
N SER A 38 4.59 3.81 -16.14
CA SER A 38 5.37 4.12 -14.93
C SER A 38 4.59 5.06 -14.00
N ILE A 39 3.93 6.08 -14.53
CA ILE A 39 3.07 6.98 -13.74
C ILE A 39 1.92 6.22 -13.07
N LEU A 40 1.27 5.30 -13.79
CA LEU A 40 0.13 4.55 -13.27
C LEU A 40 0.54 3.64 -12.11
N PHE A 41 1.63 2.87 -12.27
CA PHE A 41 2.16 2.02 -11.20
C PHE A 41 2.62 2.82 -9.98
N LEU A 42 3.35 3.93 -10.19
CA LEU A 42 3.77 4.81 -9.10
C LEU A 42 2.58 5.38 -8.33
N LYS A 43 1.51 5.83 -9.02
CA LYS A 43 0.28 6.31 -8.38
C LYS A 43 -0.46 5.21 -7.61
N LEU A 44 -0.53 3.99 -8.16
CA LEU A 44 -1.15 2.85 -7.47
C LEU A 44 -0.36 2.47 -6.21
N LEU A 45 0.97 2.41 -6.29
CA LEU A 45 1.85 2.16 -5.15
C LEU A 45 1.68 3.24 -4.07
N GLN A 46 1.64 4.52 -4.48
CA GLN A 46 1.41 5.64 -3.58
C GLN A 46 0.03 5.55 -2.89
N ALA A 47 -1.02 5.19 -3.63
CA ALA A 47 -2.35 5.00 -3.07
C ALA A 47 -2.38 3.86 -2.03
N CYS A 48 -1.70 2.74 -2.31
CA CYS A 48 -1.55 1.66 -1.34
C CYS A 48 -0.84 2.14 -0.07
N ILE A 49 0.24 2.91 -0.19
CA ILE A 49 0.96 3.49 0.97
C ILE A 49 0.02 4.36 1.82
N PHE A 50 -0.78 5.22 1.18
CA PHE A 50 -1.77 6.05 1.88
C PHE A 50 -2.88 5.25 2.57
N ILE A 51 -3.09 3.98 2.24
CA ILE A 51 -4.04 3.12 2.96
C ILE A 51 -3.33 2.32 4.06
N ILE A 52 -2.13 1.79 3.76
CA ILE A 52 -1.30 1.00 4.68
C ILE A 52 -0.96 1.82 5.92
N LEU A 53 -0.46 3.04 5.76
CA LEU A 53 -0.03 3.89 6.88
C LEU A 53 -1.15 4.21 7.89
N PRO A 54 -2.31 4.77 7.49
CA PRO A 54 -3.41 5.00 8.42
C PRO A 54 -4.04 3.70 8.93
N SER A 55 -4.08 2.61 8.15
CA SER A 55 -4.57 1.32 8.66
C SER A 55 -3.66 0.76 9.75
N PHE A 56 -2.34 0.92 9.60
CA PHE A 56 -1.36 0.57 10.61
C PHE A 56 -1.51 1.45 11.86
N ALA A 57 -1.57 2.76 11.68
CA ALA A 57 -1.76 3.71 12.78
C ALA A 57 -3.06 3.43 13.56
N LEU A 58 -4.16 3.13 12.87
CA LEU A 58 -5.44 2.79 13.51
C LEU A 58 -5.39 1.43 14.23
N SER A 59 -4.64 0.47 13.70
CA SER A 59 -4.42 -0.82 14.36
C SER A 59 -3.62 -0.66 15.66
N VAL A 60 -2.60 0.20 15.65
CA VAL A 60 -1.80 0.51 16.84
C VAL A 60 -2.61 1.34 17.84
N ALA A 61 -3.22 2.45 17.42
CA ALA A 61 -4.05 3.30 18.27
C ALA A 61 -5.23 2.54 18.89
N GLY A 62 -5.82 1.60 18.15
CA GLY A 62 -6.86 0.70 18.66
C GLY A 62 -6.42 -0.09 19.89
N LYS A 63 -5.14 -0.46 20.02
CA LYS A 63 -4.63 -1.14 21.23
C LYS A 63 -4.58 -0.24 22.45
N TYR A 64 -4.33 1.06 22.26
CA TYR A 64 -4.23 2.02 23.35
C TYR A 64 -5.59 2.62 23.74
N LEU A 65 -6.54 2.67 22.80
CA LEU A 65 -7.89 3.21 23.02
C LEU A 65 -8.88 2.17 23.58
N ASP A 66 -8.60 0.87 23.46
CA ASP A 66 -9.50 -0.19 23.95
C ASP A 66 -9.38 -0.45 25.47
N GLY A 67 -8.62 0.38 26.20
CA GLY A 67 -8.74 0.56 27.66
C GLY A 67 -8.60 -0.71 28.52
N LYS A 68 -7.95 -1.75 28.00
CA LYS A 68 -7.44 -2.90 28.75
C LYS A 68 -5.93 -3.00 28.58
#